data_AF-A0A662DX60-F1
#
_entry.id   AF-A0A662DX60-F1
#
_cell.length_a   1.000
_cell.length_b   1.000
_cell.length_c   1.000
_cell.angle_alpha   90.00
_cell.angle_beta   90.00
_cell.angle_gamma   90.00
#
_symmetry.space_group_name_H-M   'P 1'
#
loop_
_entity.id
_entity.type
_entity.pdbx_description
1 polymer ?
#
loop_
_entity_poly.entity_id
_entity_poly.type
_entity_poly.pdbx_seq_one_letter_code
_entity_poly.pdbx_strand_id
1 'polypeptide(L)' 'MAYMSFEDLEVWKKGCRLAVRTFEVFDGCKRFGLRDQITRSALSIPSNIAEGCDRNSAGDFVRFLNIANGSAAEFRT' A
#
# COMPACT_ATOMS: atom_id res chain seq x y z
N MET A 1 2.75 -22.59 4.71
CA MET A 1 3.08 -21.77 5.89
C MET A 1 1.85 -20.93 6.20
N ALA A 2 1.37 -20.96 7.44
CA ALA A 2 0.37 -20.00 7.88
C ALA A 2 1.12 -18.69 8.19
N TYR A 3 0.74 -17.59 7.55
CA TYR A 3 1.24 -16.27 7.90
C TYR A 3 0.68 -15.90 9.28
N MET A 4 1.53 -15.46 10.21
CA MET A 4 1.08 -15.10 11.57
C MET A 4 0.75 -13.62 11.67
N SER A 5 1.34 -12.79 10.81
CA SER A 5 1.02 -11.37 10.71
C SER A 5 1.21 -10.86 9.28
N PHE A 6 0.76 -9.63 9.01
CA PHE A 6 0.95 -9.02 7.70
C PHE A 6 2.42 -8.76 7.38
N GLU A 7 3.28 -8.61 8.38
CA GLU A 7 4.72 -8.42 8.20
C GLU A 7 5.40 -9.63 7.54
N ASP A 8 4.80 -10.82 7.63
CA ASP A 8 5.29 -12.02 6.95
C ASP A 8 5.00 -11.97 5.43
N LEU A 9 4.03 -11.16 4.99
CA LEU A 9 3.58 -11.12 3.61
C LEU A 9 4.60 -10.40 2.72
N GLU A 10 5.14 -11.10 1.73
CA GLU A 10 6.07 -10.50 0.75
C GLU A 10 5.45 -9.34 -0.04
N VAL A 11 4.15 -9.39 -0.29
CA VAL A 11 3.43 -8.28 -0.96
C VAL A 11 3.39 -7.03 -0.08
N TRP A 12 3.24 -7.18 1.23
CA TRP A 12 3.29 -6.05 2.17
C TRP A 12 4.69 -5.44 2.20
N LYS A 13 5.75 -6.26 2.34
CA LYS A 13 7.14 -5.80 2.32
C LYS A 13 7.49 -5.05 1.02
N LYS A 14 7.02 -5.55 -0.12
CA LYS A 14 7.16 -4.87 -1.43
C LYS A 14 6.42 -3.54 -1.46
N GLY A 15 5.20 -3.49 -0.93
CA GLY A 15 4.42 -2.26 -0.78
C GLY A 15 5.12 -1.20 0.07
N CYS A 16 5.70 -1.59 1.21
CA CYS A 16 6.47 -0.68 2.07
C CYS A 16 7.69 -0.10 1.33
N ARG A 17 8.47 -0.95 0.65
CA ARG A 17 9.63 -0.51 -0.15
C ARG A 17 9.22 0.44 -1.27
N LEU A 18 8.10 0.15 -1.95
CA LEU A 18 7.55 1.02 -2.98
C LEU A 18 7.17 2.38 -2.40
N ALA A 19 6.45 2.40 -1.27
CA ALA A 19 6.04 3.64 -0.61
C ALA A 19 7.26 4.49 -0.23
N VAL A 20 8.24 3.92 0.48
CA VAL A 20 9.48 4.62 0.86
C VAL A 20 10.18 5.20 -0.37
N ARG A 21 10.36 4.39 -1.43
CA ARG A 21 11.02 4.84 -2.65
C ARG A 21 10.26 5.98 -3.33
N THR A 22 8.93 5.94 -3.31
CA THR A 22 8.09 7.01 -3.86
C THR A 22 8.30 8.32 -3.11
N PHE A 23 8.34 8.29 -1.77
CA PHE A 23 8.63 9.49 -0.98
C PHE A 23 10.02 10.06 -1.29
N GLU A 24 11.05 9.22 -1.44
CA GLU A 24 12.39 9.65 -1.84
C GLU A 24 12.42 10.29 -3.23
N VAL A 25 11.77 9.68 -4.22
CA VAL A 25 11.76 10.19 -5.61
C VAL A 25 11.02 11.52 -5.73
N PHE A 26 9.98 11.72 -4.93
CA PHE A 26 9.19 12.94 -4.92
C PHE A 26 9.67 13.98 -3.89
N ASP A 27 10.78 13.72 -3.21
CA ASP A 27 11.39 14.72 -2.33
C ASP A 27 11.77 15.98 -3.12
N GLY A 28 11.50 17.15 -2.54
CA GLY A 28 11.67 18.43 -3.23
C GLY A 28 10.73 18.71 -4.42
N CYS A 29 9.83 17.79 -4.78
CA CYS A 29 8.87 18.01 -5.88
C CYS A 29 7.88 19.15 -5.53
N LYS A 30 7.89 20.21 -6.36
CA LYS A 30 7.02 21.39 -6.21
C LYS A 30 5.63 21.23 -6.83
N ARG A 31 5.38 20.12 -7.54
CA ARG A 31 4.05 19.78 -8.07
C ARG A 31 3.23 19.14 -6.96
N PHE A 32 2.77 19.94 -6.01
CA PHE A 32 2.17 19.46 -4.76
C PHE A 32 1.00 18.50 -4.97
N GLY A 33 0.10 18.77 -5.93
CA GLY A 33 -1.02 17.87 -6.23
C GLY A 33 -0.58 16.51 -6.77
N LEU A 34 0.40 16.48 -7.68
CA LEU A 34 0.95 15.22 -8.21
C LEU A 34 1.69 14.45 -7.12
N ARG A 35 2.53 15.15 -6.35
CA ARG A 35 3.25 14.55 -5.21
C ARG A 35 2.27 13.92 -4.23
N ASP A 36 1.23 14.63 -3.84
CA ASP A 36 0.22 14.13 -2.90
C ASP A 36 -0.49 12.88 -3.45
N GLN A 37 -0.97 12.93 -4.70
CA GLN A 37 -1.65 11.80 -5.32
C GLN A 37 -0.77 10.54 -5.36
N ILE A 38 0.48 10.68 -5.82
CA ILE A 38 1.40 9.55 -6.01
C ILE A 38 1.91 9.00 -4.66
N THR A 39 2.25 9.86 -3.71
CA THR A 39 2.71 9.40 -2.39
C THR A 39 1.60 8.73 -1.59
N ARG A 40 0.37 9.27 -1.63
CA ARG A 40 -0.80 8.65 -0.98
C ARG A 40 -1.17 7.30 -1.58
N SER A 41 -1.25 7.19 -2.91
CA SER A 41 -1.57 5.93 -3.58
C SER A 41 -0.52 4.86 -3.27
N ALA A 42 0.77 5.22 -3.26
CA ALA A 42 1.85 4.30 -2.86
C ALA A 42 1.74 3.84 -1.40
N LEU A 43 1.49 4.76 -0.45
CA LEU A 43 1.36 4.45 0.97
C LEU A 43 0.09 3.63 1.29
N SER A 44 -0.97 3.84 0.52
CA SER A 44 -2.26 3.15 0.69
C SER A 44 -2.15 1.64 0.46
N ILE A 45 -1.23 1.18 -0.41
CA ILE A 45 -1.04 -0.24 -0.74
C ILE A 45 -0.67 -1.08 0.51
N PRO A 46 0.49 -0.86 1.17
CA PRO A 46 0.83 -1.63 2.38
C PRO A 46 -0.11 -1.35 3.55
N SER A 47 -0.66 -0.13 3.66
CA SER A 47 -1.59 0.23 4.73
C SER A 47 -2.87 -0.61 4.68
N ASN A 48 -3.49 -0.77 3.49
CA ASN A 48 -4.68 -1.59 3.36
C ASN A 48 -4.38 -3.09 3.54
N ILE A 49 -3.20 -3.57 3.14
CA ILE A 49 -2.82 -4.97 3.40
C ILE A 49 -2.73 -5.23 4.91
N ALA A 50 -2.08 -4.33 5.66
CA ALA A 50 -1.99 -4.44 7.12
C ALA A 50 -3.38 -4.33 7.78
N GLU A 51 -4.15 -3.30 7.42
CA GLU A 51 -5.49 -3.08 7.99
C GLU A 51 -6.43 -4.26 7.73
N GLY A 52 -6.36 -4.87 6.54
CA GLY A 52 -7.13 -6.04 6.19
C GLY A 52 -6.73 -7.29 6.97
N CYS A 53 -5.44 -7.48 7.22
CA CYS A 53 -4.93 -8.62 7.97
C CYS A 53 -5.34 -8.56 9.45
N ASP A 54 -5.47 -7.36 10.02
CA ASP A 54 -5.94 -7.15 11.39
C ASP A 54 -7.47 -7.30 11.55
N ARG A 55 -8.22 -7.58 10.47
CA ARG A 55 -9.66 -7.81 10.55
C ARG A 55 -9.97 -9.27 10.91
N ASN A 56 -11.07 -9.46 11.65
CA ASN A 56 -11.50 -10.75 12.17
C ASN A 56 -12.15 -11.70 11.14
N SER A 57 -12.14 -11.36 9.83
CA SER A 57 -12.78 -12.18 8.80
C SER A 57 -11.99 -12.22 7.50
N ALA A 58 -11.99 -13.38 6.84
CA ALA A 58 -11.38 -13.55 5.51
C ALA A 58 -12.06 -12.65 4.46
N GLY A 59 -13.37 -12.41 4.59
CA GLY A 59 -14.11 -11.52 3.69
C GLY A 59 -13.65 -10.07 3.78
N ASP A 60 -13.40 -9.58 5.01
CA ASP A 60 -12.81 -8.25 5.19
C ASP A 60 -11.39 -8.19 4.65
N PHE A 61 -10.56 -9.21 4.90
CA PHE A 61 -9.21 -9.21 4.37
C PHE A 61 -9.20 -9.11 2.83
N VAL A 62 -10.04 -9.91 2.15
CA VAL A 62 -10.20 -9.83 0.69
C VAL A 62 -10.66 -8.44 0.24
N ARG A 63 -11.60 -7.81 0.95
CA ARG A 63 -12.06 -6.45 0.65
C ARG A 63 -10.91 -5.45 0.70
N PHE A 64 -10.08 -5.51 1.74
CA PHE A 64 -8.92 -4.63 1.89
C PHE A 64 -7.82 -4.91 0.85
N LEU A 65 -7.61 -6.16 0.45
CA LEU A 65 -6.71 -6.50 -0.67
C LEU A 65 -7.19 -5.91 -1.99
N ASN A 66 -8.51 -5.87 -2.24
CA ASN A 66 -9.06 -5.20 -3.42
C ASN A 66 -8.83 -3.69 -3.39
N ILE A 67 -8.92 -3.05 -2.22
CA ILE A 67 -8.60 -1.62 -2.06
C ILE A 67 -7.11 -1.38 -2.33
N ALA A 68 -6.22 -2.20 -1.76
CA ALA A 68 -4.78 -2.13 -2.00
C ALA A 68 -4.45 -2.28 -3.51
N ASN A 69 -5.12 -3.19 -4.21
CA ASN A 69 -4.99 -3.37 -5.65
C ASN A 69 -5.49 -2.16 -6.45
N GLY A 70 -6.58 -1.52 -6.01
CA GLY A 70 -7.05 -0.26 -6.56
C GLY A 70 -6.01 0.87 -6.44
N SER A 71 -5.41 1.02 -5.26
CA SER A 71 -4.32 2.00 -5.05
C SER A 71 -3.08 1.68 -5.90
N ALA A 72 -2.76 0.41 -6.13
CA ALA A 72 -1.67 0.01 -7.04
C ALA A 72 -1.97 0.37 -8.51
N ALA A 73 -3.23 0.23 -8.94
CA ALA A 73 -3.63 0.65 -10.29
C ALA A 73 -3.57 2.17 -10.45
N GLU A 74 -4.00 2.92 -9.43
CA GLU A 74 -3.92 4.38 -9.39
C GLU A 74 -2.45 4.86 -9.44
N PHE A 75 -1.58 4.30 -8.59
CA PHE A 75 -0.15 4.63 -8.56
C PHE A 75 0.57 4.40 -9.89
N ARG A 76 0.11 3.42 -10.69
CA ARG A 76 0.70 3.06 -11.99
C ARG A 76 0.35 4.05 -13.11
N THR A 77 -0.65 4.92 -12.92
CA THR A 77 -1.13 5.87 -13.94
C THR A 77 -0.19 7.06 -14.10
#